data_AF-A0A4P6ZNU5-F1
#
_entry.id   AF-A0A4P6ZNU5-F1
#
_cell.length_a   1.000
_cell.length_b   1.000
_cell.length_c   1.000
_cell.angle_alpha   90.00
_cell.angle_beta   90.00
_cell.angle_gamma   90.00
#
_symmetry.space_group_name_H-M   'P 1'
#
loop_
_entity.id
_entity.type
_entity.pdbx_description
1 polymer ?
#
loop_
_entity_poly.entity_id
_entity_poly.type
_entity_poly.pdbx_seq_one_letter_code
_entity_poly.pdbx_strand_id
1 'polypeptide(L)'
;MNNYKAINWNDISDEIDKATWEKLTEQFWLDTRIPLSNDLKDWRSLDDDHRWVVSHVFGGLTLLDTLQSQDGMAALRKDVRTQQETAVLNNIQFMESVHAKSYSSIFSTLNTPDEIAEIFNWSDTEEFLQNKAKRIYELYHDDEDPLKKKISSVFLETFLFYSGFFTPLWYLGHNKLPNVAEIIKLILRDESVHGTYIGYKFQIGFNQLDKPEQQRIKDWMYDFLYALYENEVKYTHLLYDQVGWTGKVLTFIRYNANKALMNLGQDPLFPDTAKDVDPIVMNGISTTTANHDFFSQVGNGYRLGQVEAMNNSDYDIGRPKKDLGKFFYPNDKNTGNDLKVSKKDLFKDPQKTREAKRAKEQAKKNHKNN
;
A
#
# COMPACT_ATOMS: atom_id res chain seq x y z
N MET A 1 2.43 5.94 37.24
CA MET A 1 2.10 5.53 35.86
C MET A 1 0.61 5.30 35.79
N ASN A 2 -0.07 5.87 34.79
CA ASN A 2 -1.45 5.49 34.51
C ASN A 2 -1.49 4.05 33.99
N ASN A 3 -2.59 3.34 34.21
CA ASN A 3 -2.77 1.98 33.69
C ASN A 3 -2.65 1.97 32.16
N TYR A 4 -2.00 0.94 31.63
CA TYR A 4 -1.93 0.72 30.19
C TYR A 4 -3.34 0.44 29.64
N LYS A 5 -3.69 1.04 28.50
CA LYS A 5 -5.03 0.94 27.92
C LYS A 5 -4.99 0.00 26.72
N ALA A 6 -5.88 -0.99 26.69
CA ALA A 6 -6.05 -1.85 25.52
C ALA A 6 -6.71 -1.07 24.37
N ILE A 7 -6.26 -1.33 23.14
CA ILE A 7 -6.87 -0.79 21.93
C ILE A 7 -8.24 -1.44 21.68
N ASN A 8 -9.24 -0.63 21.34
CA ASN A 8 -10.58 -1.11 21.00
C ASN A 8 -10.98 -0.66 19.59
N TRP A 9 -10.93 -1.56 18.62
CA TRP A 9 -11.33 -1.28 17.23
C TRP A 9 -12.85 -1.21 17.01
N ASN A 10 -13.66 -1.42 18.06
CA ASN A 10 -15.10 -1.14 18.03
C ASN A 10 -15.45 0.27 18.54
N ASP A 11 -14.46 1.03 19.01
CA ASP A 11 -14.61 2.40 19.51
C ASP A 11 -13.56 3.29 18.81
N ILE A 12 -13.94 3.84 17.67
CA ILE A 12 -13.04 4.52 16.73
C ILE A 12 -13.27 6.03 16.84
N SER A 13 -12.21 6.77 17.18
CA SER A 13 -12.28 8.22 17.31
C SER A 13 -12.10 8.98 15.99
N ASP A 14 -11.49 8.34 15.00
CA ASP A 14 -11.22 8.89 13.66
C ASP A 14 -11.38 7.77 12.63
N GLU A 15 -12.47 7.82 11.84
CA GLU A 15 -12.80 6.78 10.85
C GLU A 15 -11.74 6.63 9.76
N ILE A 16 -10.91 7.66 9.53
CA ILE A 16 -9.79 7.58 8.58
C ILE A 16 -8.72 6.61 9.06
N ASP A 17 -8.54 6.40 10.37
CA ASP A 17 -7.61 5.39 10.89
C ASP A 17 -8.04 3.99 10.46
N LYS A 18 -9.34 3.70 10.55
CA LYS A 18 -9.92 2.42 10.13
C LYS A 18 -9.78 2.20 8.63
N ALA A 19 -10.23 3.19 7.84
CA ALA A 19 -10.20 3.09 6.38
C ALA A 19 -8.76 2.92 5.86
N THR A 20 -7.80 3.63 6.46
CA THR A 20 -6.39 3.52 6.10
C THR A 20 -5.81 2.16 6.49
N TRP A 21 -6.12 1.67 7.70
CA TRP A 21 -5.73 0.33 8.13
C TRP A 21 -6.22 -0.76 7.17
N GLU A 22 -7.52 -0.75 6.85
CA GLU A 22 -8.11 -1.71 5.91
C GLU A 22 -7.43 -1.61 4.54
N LYS A 23 -7.25 -0.38 4.01
CA LYS A 23 -6.62 -0.16 2.72
C LYS A 23 -5.21 -0.72 2.63
N LEU A 24 -4.35 -0.38 3.59
CA LEU A 24 -2.94 -0.80 3.58
C LEU A 24 -2.80 -2.32 3.79
N THR A 25 -3.61 -2.90 4.68
CA THR A 25 -3.56 -4.34 4.93
C THR A 25 -4.09 -5.18 3.75
N GLU A 26 -5.11 -4.70 3.03
CA GLU A 26 -5.57 -5.31 1.77
C GLU A 26 -4.52 -5.23 0.65
N GLN A 27 -3.63 -4.23 0.70
CA GLN A 27 -2.58 -3.98 -0.28
C GLN A 27 -1.28 -4.74 0.01
N PHE A 28 -1.22 -5.57 1.05
CA PHE A 28 0.00 -6.29 1.42
C PHE A 28 0.59 -7.13 0.27
N TRP A 29 1.89 -6.93 0.04
CA TRP A 29 2.65 -7.62 -0.99
C TRP A 29 4.05 -8.01 -0.50
N LEU A 30 4.71 -8.90 -1.24
CA LEU A 30 6.09 -9.29 -1.02
C LEU A 30 6.78 -9.41 -2.39
N ASP A 31 8.02 -8.97 -2.46
CA ASP A 31 8.86 -9.01 -3.67
C ASP A 31 9.02 -10.43 -4.23
N THR A 32 8.99 -11.45 -3.37
CA THR A 32 9.13 -12.87 -3.74
C THR A 32 8.00 -13.40 -4.63
N ARG A 33 6.90 -12.65 -4.78
CA ARG A 33 5.76 -13.01 -5.63
C ARG A 33 5.95 -12.56 -7.09
N ILE A 34 6.94 -11.72 -7.39
CA ILE A 34 7.15 -11.13 -8.71
C ILE A 34 8.36 -11.80 -9.39
N PRO A 35 8.20 -12.35 -10.61
CA PRO A 35 9.25 -13.11 -11.28
C PRO A 35 10.26 -12.18 -11.99
N LEU A 36 11.11 -11.50 -11.22
CA LEU A 36 12.11 -10.53 -11.71
C LEU A 36 13.06 -11.09 -12.77
N SER A 37 13.35 -12.39 -12.75
CA SER A 37 14.25 -13.04 -13.72
C SER A 37 13.77 -12.93 -15.17
N ASN A 38 12.47 -12.69 -15.39
CA ASN A 38 11.91 -12.47 -16.71
C ASN A 38 12.40 -11.16 -17.37
N ASP A 39 12.90 -10.20 -16.58
CA ASP A 39 13.39 -8.91 -17.08
C ASP A 39 14.87 -8.93 -17.48
N LEU A 40 15.58 -10.05 -17.25
CA LEU A 40 17.02 -10.18 -17.55
C LEU A 40 17.36 -9.92 -19.03
N LYS A 41 16.46 -10.28 -19.95
CA LYS A 41 16.66 -10.05 -21.38
C LYS A 41 16.65 -8.55 -21.70
N ASP A 42 15.66 -7.83 -21.17
CA ASP A 42 15.55 -6.39 -21.37
C ASP A 42 16.72 -5.67 -20.70
N TRP A 43 17.06 -6.06 -19.47
CA TRP A 43 18.20 -5.53 -18.73
C TRP A 43 19.53 -5.63 -19.49
N ARG A 44 19.83 -6.81 -20.06
CA ARG A 44 21.04 -7.03 -20.86
C ARG A 44 21.05 -6.26 -22.19
N SER A 45 19.89 -5.77 -22.64
CA SER A 45 19.77 -4.97 -23.86
C SER A 45 20.02 -3.48 -23.66
N LEU A 46 20.04 -3.00 -22.41
CA LEU A 46 20.37 -1.63 -22.09
C LEU A 46 21.86 -1.36 -22.35
N ASP A 47 22.25 -0.11 -22.59
CA ASP A 47 23.65 0.29 -22.55
C ASP A 47 24.12 0.56 -21.11
N ASP A 48 25.40 0.87 -20.94
CA ASP A 48 26.02 1.09 -19.64
C ASP A 48 25.41 2.29 -18.90
N ASP A 49 25.15 3.40 -19.58
CA ASP A 49 24.58 4.62 -18.99
C ASP A 49 23.17 4.34 -18.46
N HIS A 50 22.34 3.67 -19.25
CA HIS A 50 20.99 3.29 -18.86
C HIS A 50 20.95 2.27 -17.73
N ARG A 51 21.88 1.28 -17.71
CA ARG A 51 22.02 0.36 -16.57
C ARG A 51 22.44 1.10 -15.31
N TRP A 52 23.42 2.00 -15.43
CA TRP A 52 23.93 2.79 -14.33
C TRP A 52 22.80 3.60 -13.70
N VAL A 53 21.99 4.30 -14.50
CA VAL A 53 20.84 5.09 -14.00
C VAL A 53 19.85 4.23 -13.24
N VAL A 54 19.43 3.09 -13.79
CA VAL A 54 18.47 2.19 -13.13
C VAL A 54 19.01 1.73 -11.77
N SER A 55 20.25 1.26 -11.74
CA SER A 55 20.88 0.73 -10.54
C SER A 55 21.07 1.80 -9.45
N HIS A 56 21.54 2.98 -9.82
CA HIS A 56 21.84 4.07 -8.88
C HIS A 56 20.58 4.77 -8.37
N VAL A 57 19.54 4.86 -9.21
CA VAL A 57 18.20 5.28 -8.77
C VAL A 57 17.69 4.36 -7.68
N PHE A 58 17.74 3.03 -7.88
CA PHE A 58 17.28 2.09 -6.85
C PHE A 58 18.15 2.12 -5.59
N GLY A 59 19.46 2.39 -5.72
CA GLY A 59 20.32 2.58 -4.56
C GLY A 59 19.89 3.77 -3.71
N GLY A 60 19.60 4.90 -4.38
CA GLY A 60 19.05 6.09 -3.73
C GLY A 60 17.71 5.85 -3.05
N LEU A 61 16.77 5.17 -3.73
CA LEU A 61 15.45 4.86 -3.13
C LEU A 61 15.61 3.91 -1.92
N THR A 62 16.49 2.92 -2.01
CA THR A 62 16.78 1.99 -0.90
C THR A 62 17.22 2.74 0.37
N LEU A 63 18.07 3.77 0.23
CA LEU A 63 18.50 4.59 1.37
C LEU A 63 17.31 5.32 2.02
N LEU A 64 16.40 5.87 1.22
CA LEU A 64 15.27 6.67 1.70
C LEU A 64 14.20 5.80 2.36
N ASP A 65 13.88 4.63 1.79
CA ASP A 65 12.98 3.64 2.41
C ASP A 65 13.59 3.07 3.72
N THR A 66 14.92 2.94 3.78
CA THR A 66 15.62 2.57 5.01
C THR A 66 15.45 3.64 6.09
N LEU A 67 15.61 4.92 5.74
CA LEU A 67 15.40 6.04 6.66
C LEU A 67 13.95 6.08 7.19
N GLN A 68 12.95 5.83 6.35
CA GLN A 68 11.55 5.81 6.79
C GLN A 68 11.24 4.65 7.73
N SER A 69 11.70 3.45 7.37
CA SER A 69 11.48 2.25 8.17
C SER A 69 12.14 2.29 9.54
N GLN A 70 13.34 2.87 9.65
CA GLN A 70 14.10 2.87 10.91
C GLN A 70 13.74 4.08 11.77
N ASP A 71 13.71 5.27 11.16
CA ASP A 71 13.69 6.53 11.89
C ASP A 71 12.36 7.30 11.71
N GLY A 72 11.87 7.39 10.48
CA GLY A 72 10.70 8.19 10.14
C GLY A 72 9.46 7.77 10.91
N MET A 73 8.99 6.54 10.70
CA MET A 73 7.78 6.06 11.38
C MET A 73 7.95 5.99 12.91
N ALA A 74 9.18 5.76 13.40
CA ALA A 74 9.47 5.80 14.82
C ALA A 74 9.33 7.22 15.41
N ALA A 75 9.74 8.24 14.67
CA ALA A 75 9.58 9.64 15.05
C ALA A 75 8.09 10.05 15.04
N LEU A 76 7.36 9.75 13.95
CA LEU A 76 5.94 10.10 13.83
C LEU A 76 5.07 9.46 14.93
N ARG A 77 5.40 8.23 15.36
CA ARG A 77 4.66 7.54 16.42
C ARG A 77 4.71 8.21 17.79
N LYS A 78 5.66 9.11 18.04
CA LYS A 78 5.72 9.86 19.31
C LYS A 78 4.57 10.86 19.43
N ASP A 79 3.99 11.26 18.30
CA ASP A 79 3.02 12.34 18.17
C ASP A 79 1.65 11.87 17.65
N VAL A 80 1.31 10.60 17.91
CA VAL A 80 0.02 10.00 17.56
C VAL A 80 -1.13 10.62 18.33
N ARG A 81 -2.31 10.68 17.69
CA ARG A 81 -3.54 11.17 18.29
C ARG A 81 -4.44 10.05 18.83
N THR A 82 -4.39 8.88 18.19
CA THR A 82 -5.20 7.70 18.55
C THR A 82 -4.31 6.45 18.68
N GLN A 83 -4.81 5.42 19.37
CA GLN A 83 -4.10 4.12 19.40
C GLN A 83 -4.15 3.41 18.04
N GLN A 84 -5.23 3.65 17.27
CA GLN A 84 -5.40 3.12 15.92
C GLN A 84 -4.38 3.74 14.96
N GLU A 85 -4.07 5.03 15.08
CA GLU A 85 -2.98 5.69 14.34
C GLU A 85 -1.62 5.03 14.64
N THR A 86 -1.35 4.67 15.90
CA THR A 86 -0.14 3.89 16.22
C THR A 86 -0.10 2.57 15.46
N ALA A 87 -1.24 1.86 15.35
CA ALA A 87 -1.31 0.61 14.60
C ALA A 87 -1.08 0.83 13.10
N VAL A 88 -1.69 1.86 12.50
CA VAL A 88 -1.46 2.25 11.10
C VAL A 88 0.02 2.53 10.85
N LEU A 89 0.67 3.36 11.69
CA LEU A 89 2.09 3.68 11.54
C LEU A 89 3.01 2.46 11.74
N ASN A 90 2.60 1.45 12.52
CA ASN A 90 3.34 0.19 12.62
C ASN A 90 3.26 -0.61 11.30
N ASN A 91 2.10 -0.61 10.64
CA ASN A 91 1.94 -1.24 9.34
C ASN A 91 2.79 -0.53 8.28
N ILE A 92 2.73 0.80 8.23
CA ILE A 92 3.57 1.62 7.32
C ILE A 92 5.04 1.28 7.56
N GLN A 93 5.53 1.35 8.80
CA GLN A 93 6.95 1.03 9.11
C GLN A 93 7.39 -0.34 8.59
N PHE A 94 6.53 -1.35 8.72
CA PHE A 94 6.81 -2.67 8.19
C PHE A 94 6.85 -2.67 6.65
N MET A 95 5.92 -1.98 5.99
CA MET A 95 5.91 -1.87 4.53
C MET A 95 7.11 -1.11 3.98
N GLU A 96 7.58 -0.05 4.63
CA GLU A 96 8.86 0.63 4.29
C GLU A 96 10.04 -0.35 4.27
N SER A 97 10.06 -1.30 5.22
CA SER A 97 11.09 -2.36 5.24
C SER A 97 10.93 -3.34 4.08
N VAL A 98 9.69 -3.63 3.67
CA VAL A 98 9.39 -4.44 2.47
C VAL A 98 9.84 -3.70 1.20
N HIS A 99 9.61 -2.39 1.12
CA HIS A 99 10.06 -1.53 0.03
C HIS A 99 11.58 -1.57 -0.10
N ALA A 100 12.30 -1.25 0.98
CA ALA A 100 13.77 -1.30 1.02
C ALA A 100 14.32 -2.68 0.61
N LYS A 101 13.73 -3.77 1.13
CA LYS A 101 14.12 -5.14 0.77
C LYS A 101 13.87 -5.44 -0.71
N SER A 102 12.80 -4.91 -1.30
CA SER A 102 12.42 -5.22 -2.68
C SER A 102 13.48 -4.80 -3.70
N TYR A 103 14.18 -3.69 -3.49
CA TYR A 103 15.30 -3.29 -4.35
C TYR A 103 16.45 -4.29 -4.30
N SER A 104 16.72 -4.89 -3.13
CA SER A 104 17.74 -5.94 -3.02
C SER A 104 17.36 -7.20 -3.82
N SER A 105 16.06 -7.50 -3.95
CA SER A 105 15.58 -8.57 -4.84
C SER A 105 15.77 -8.20 -6.32
N ILE A 106 15.60 -6.93 -6.69
CA ILE A 106 15.92 -6.43 -8.03
C ILE A 106 17.43 -6.57 -8.30
N PHE A 107 18.28 -6.04 -7.40
CA PHE A 107 19.73 -6.08 -7.52
C PHE A 107 20.27 -7.51 -7.64
N SER A 108 19.87 -8.41 -6.74
CA SER A 108 20.33 -9.81 -6.78
C SER A 108 19.91 -10.57 -8.04
N THR A 109 18.91 -10.07 -8.76
CA THR A 109 18.48 -10.63 -10.04
C THR A 109 19.23 -10.02 -11.22
N LEU A 110 19.40 -8.69 -11.25
CA LEU A 110 19.90 -7.97 -12.43
C LEU A 110 21.41 -7.72 -12.39
N ASN A 111 21.99 -7.52 -11.20
CA ASN A 111 23.36 -7.08 -11.02
C ASN A 111 24.27 -8.19 -10.50
N THR A 112 25.57 -8.04 -10.75
CA THR A 112 26.62 -8.87 -10.16
C THR A 112 26.95 -8.42 -8.73
N PRO A 113 27.55 -9.28 -7.88
CA PRO A 113 27.93 -8.88 -6.52
C PRO A 113 28.83 -7.63 -6.44
N ASP A 114 29.74 -7.46 -7.40
CA ASP A 114 30.65 -6.31 -7.44
C ASP A 114 29.90 -5.02 -7.80
N GLU A 115 28.97 -5.07 -8.76
CA GLU A 115 28.09 -3.94 -9.09
C GLU A 115 27.20 -3.57 -7.89
N ILE A 116 26.66 -4.57 -7.18
CA ILE A 116 25.84 -4.31 -5.98
C ILE A 116 26.66 -3.58 -4.92
N ALA A 117 27.89 -4.04 -4.65
CA ALA A 117 28.77 -3.38 -3.69
C ALA A 117 29.09 -1.94 -4.09
N GLU A 118 29.28 -1.69 -5.38
CA GLU A 118 29.51 -0.35 -5.92
C GLU A 118 28.29 0.56 -5.74
N ILE A 119 27.09 0.10 -6.09
CA ILE A 119 25.83 0.85 -5.95
C ILE A 119 25.60 1.27 -4.49
N PHE A 120 25.81 0.35 -3.53
CA PHE A 120 25.65 0.67 -2.10
C PHE A 120 26.72 1.65 -1.62
N ASN A 121 27.99 1.44 -1.99
CA ASN A 121 29.05 2.37 -1.61
C ASN A 121 28.81 3.78 -2.17
N TRP A 122 28.34 3.88 -3.42
CA TRP A 122 27.93 5.15 -4.00
C TRP A 122 26.76 5.77 -3.23
N SER A 123 25.71 5.00 -2.95
CA SER A 123 24.51 5.50 -2.25
C SER A 123 24.83 6.01 -0.83
N ASP A 124 25.76 5.35 -0.13
CA ASP A 124 26.20 5.72 1.21
C ASP A 124 27.07 6.99 1.25
N THR A 125 27.65 7.38 0.10
CA THR A 125 28.66 8.46 0.05
C THR A 125 28.30 9.62 -0.88
N GLU A 126 27.31 9.48 -1.76
CA GLU A 126 26.91 10.53 -2.69
C GLU A 126 26.36 11.76 -1.95
N GLU A 127 26.89 12.93 -2.29
CA GLU A 127 26.66 14.20 -1.61
C GLU A 127 25.18 14.62 -1.55
N PHE A 128 24.49 14.69 -2.67
CA PHE A 128 23.10 15.16 -2.76
C PHE A 128 22.09 14.17 -2.17
N LEU A 129 22.34 12.86 -2.32
CA LEU A 129 21.55 11.82 -1.70
C LEU A 129 21.70 11.85 -0.18
N GLN A 130 22.93 11.96 0.32
CA GLN A 130 23.19 12.12 1.75
C GLN A 130 22.66 13.45 2.27
N ASN A 131 22.69 14.52 1.48
CA ASN A 131 22.16 15.83 1.88
C ASN A 131 20.65 15.77 2.19
N LYS A 132 19.85 15.21 1.26
CA LYS A 132 18.40 15.08 1.48
C LYS A 132 18.08 14.13 2.65
N ALA A 133 18.82 13.02 2.77
CA ALA A 133 18.64 12.06 3.85
C ALA A 133 18.94 12.69 5.23
N LYS A 134 20.06 13.40 5.36
CA LYS A 134 20.47 14.06 6.60
C LYS A 134 19.49 15.14 7.05
N ARG A 135 19.04 16.00 6.13
CA ARG A 135 18.04 17.05 6.43
C ARG A 135 16.76 16.48 7.01
N ILE A 136 16.30 15.33 6.50
CA ILE A 136 15.07 14.68 6.98
C ILE A 136 15.33 13.94 8.30
N TYR A 137 16.47 13.25 8.39
CA TYR A 137 16.90 12.58 9.61
C TYR A 137 16.98 13.53 10.82
N GLU A 138 17.57 14.72 10.62
CA GLU A 138 17.67 15.77 11.64
C GLU A 138 16.27 16.21 12.12
N LEU A 139 15.28 16.33 11.23
CA LEU A 139 13.90 16.66 11.63
C LEU A 139 13.23 15.55 12.44
N TYR A 140 13.52 14.29 12.12
CA TYR A 140 12.97 13.15 12.87
C TYR A 140 13.54 13.03 14.29
N HIS A 141 14.80 13.43 14.49
CA HIS A 141 15.50 13.26 15.77
C HIS A 141 15.57 14.52 16.62
N ASP A 142 15.89 15.66 15.99
CA ASP A 142 16.35 16.85 16.68
C ASP A 142 15.30 17.97 16.73
N ASP A 143 14.27 17.92 15.86
CA ASP A 143 13.16 18.88 15.90
C ASP A 143 12.03 18.39 16.81
N GLU A 144 11.56 19.26 17.70
CA GLU A 144 10.45 18.94 18.62
C GLU A 144 9.07 19.11 17.96
N ASP A 145 8.98 19.82 16.82
CA ASP A 145 7.72 20.17 16.18
C ASP A 145 7.12 18.96 15.42
N PRO A 146 5.98 18.41 15.88
CA PRO A 146 5.38 17.23 15.29
C PRO A 146 4.81 17.46 13.89
N LEU A 147 4.56 18.72 13.51
CA LEU A 147 4.04 19.05 12.19
C LEU A 147 5.15 19.07 11.14
N LYS A 148 6.35 19.55 11.51
CA LYS A 148 7.52 19.53 10.63
C LYS A 148 7.93 18.11 10.25
N LYS A 149 7.87 17.16 11.19
CA LYS A 149 8.11 15.72 10.93
C LYS A 149 7.13 15.14 9.93
N LYS A 150 5.85 15.53 10.02
CA LYS A 150 4.82 15.08 9.06
C LYS A 150 5.04 15.73 7.69
N ILE A 151 5.41 17.00 7.64
CA ILE A 151 5.79 17.69 6.39
C ILE A 151 6.98 16.98 5.74
N SER A 152 8.04 16.64 6.50
CA SER A 152 9.23 16.01 5.95
C SER A 152 8.97 14.60 5.42
N SER A 153 8.15 13.80 6.12
CA SER A 153 7.72 12.48 5.63
C SER A 153 6.91 12.61 4.33
N VAL A 154 5.92 13.53 4.27
CA VAL A 154 5.12 13.73 3.06
C VAL A 154 5.99 14.24 1.88
N PHE A 155 6.94 15.14 2.11
CA PHE A 155 7.85 15.59 1.07
C PHE A 155 8.82 14.49 0.62
N LEU A 156 9.24 13.60 1.52
CA LEU A 156 10.03 12.45 1.11
C LEU A 156 9.21 11.53 0.18
N GLU A 157 8.10 11.02 0.72
CA GLU A 157 7.23 9.97 0.15
C GLU A 157 6.49 10.41 -1.11
N THR A 158 5.97 11.64 -1.13
CA THR A 158 5.12 12.16 -2.22
C THR A 158 5.88 13.05 -3.22
N PHE A 159 7.16 13.35 -2.99
CA PHE A 159 7.93 14.25 -3.85
C PHE A 159 9.33 13.74 -4.17
N LEU A 160 10.18 13.46 -3.17
CA LEU A 160 11.58 13.11 -3.40
C LEU A 160 11.77 11.71 -4.01
N PHE A 161 10.97 10.70 -3.64
CA PHE A 161 11.05 9.38 -4.29
C PHE A 161 10.72 9.44 -5.80
N TYR A 162 9.93 10.42 -6.23
CA TYR A 162 9.44 10.49 -7.60
C TYR A 162 10.53 10.86 -8.62
N SER A 163 11.66 11.43 -8.18
CA SER A 163 12.84 11.55 -9.05
C SER A 163 13.38 10.18 -9.47
N GLY A 164 13.31 9.18 -8.58
CA GLY A 164 13.67 7.81 -8.88
C GLY A 164 12.57 7.03 -9.60
N PHE A 165 11.31 7.15 -9.16
CA PHE A 165 10.19 6.43 -9.78
C PHE A 165 9.97 6.77 -11.26
N PHE A 166 10.47 7.91 -11.74
CA PHE A 166 10.44 8.24 -13.18
C PHE A 166 11.03 7.11 -14.05
N THR A 167 12.20 6.58 -13.67
CA THR A 167 12.95 5.59 -14.46
C THR A 167 12.15 4.30 -14.74
N PRO A 168 11.69 3.55 -13.73
CA PRO A 168 10.93 2.33 -13.95
C PRO A 168 9.59 2.59 -14.66
N LEU A 169 8.93 3.72 -14.41
CA LEU A 169 7.70 4.11 -15.11
C LEU A 169 7.95 4.40 -16.60
N TRP A 170 9.07 5.04 -16.93
CA TRP A 170 9.47 5.29 -18.30
C TRP A 170 9.73 3.98 -19.06
N TYR A 171 10.44 3.03 -18.44
CA TYR A 171 10.70 1.73 -19.05
C TYR A 171 9.42 0.91 -19.23
N LEU A 172 8.53 0.92 -18.24
CA LEU A 172 7.22 0.26 -18.34
C LEU A 172 6.44 0.75 -19.55
N GLY A 173 6.37 2.06 -19.76
CA GLY A 173 5.66 2.62 -20.90
C GLY A 173 6.34 2.35 -22.25
N HIS A 174 7.61 1.93 -22.26
CA HIS A 174 8.32 1.40 -23.43
C HIS A 174 8.32 -0.13 -23.47
N ASN A 175 7.50 -0.79 -22.65
CA ASN A 175 7.38 -2.25 -22.57
C ASN A 175 8.72 -2.94 -22.29
N LYS A 176 9.52 -2.35 -21.39
CA LYS A 176 10.78 -2.88 -20.86
C LYS A 176 10.72 -2.97 -19.35
N LEU A 177 11.43 -3.96 -18.79
CA LEU A 177 11.50 -4.18 -17.34
C LEU A 177 10.11 -4.21 -16.64
N PRO A 178 9.10 -4.91 -17.19
CA PRO A 178 7.74 -4.86 -16.66
C PRO A 178 7.61 -5.42 -15.24
N ASN A 179 8.42 -6.41 -14.85
CA ASN A 179 8.35 -7.02 -13.51
C ASN A 179 9.00 -6.11 -12.45
N VAL A 180 10.12 -5.48 -12.80
CA VAL A 180 10.74 -4.42 -11.99
C VAL A 180 9.75 -3.28 -11.80
N ALA A 181 9.11 -2.81 -12.86
CA ALA A 181 8.13 -1.74 -12.77
C ALA A 181 6.89 -2.12 -11.94
N GLU A 182 6.46 -3.38 -11.96
CA GLU A 182 5.35 -3.83 -11.12
C GLU A 182 5.68 -3.72 -9.62
N ILE A 183 6.91 -4.05 -9.20
CA ILE A 183 7.36 -3.80 -7.81
C ILE A 183 7.21 -2.31 -7.48
N ILE A 184 7.69 -1.43 -8.36
CA ILE A 184 7.64 0.02 -8.12
C ILE A 184 6.20 0.54 -8.11
N LYS A 185 5.29 -0.05 -8.89
CA LYS A 185 3.86 0.30 -8.83
C LYS A 185 3.21 -0.11 -7.52
N LEU A 186 3.64 -1.22 -6.91
CA LEU A 186 3.18 -1.61 -5.59
C LEU A 186 3.69 -0.65 -4.51
N ILE A 187 4.97 -0.24 -4.57
CA ILE A 187 5.54 0.80 -3.70
C ILE A 187 4.75 2.11 -3.86
N LEU A 188 4.62 2.62 -5.09
CA LEU A 188 3.89 3.88 -5.37
C LEU A 188 2.45 3.85 -4.85
N ARG A 189 1.79 2.69 -4.93
CA ARG A 189 0.44 2.50 -4.41
C ARG A 189 0.38 2.63 -2.89
N ASP A 190 1.37 2.11 -2.17
CA ASP A 190 1.48 2.24 -0.72
C ASP A 190 1.83 3.69 -0.34
N GLU A 191 2.86 4.27 -0.97
CA GLU A 191 3.33 5.65 -0.75
C GLU A 191 2.25 6.70 -0.99
N SER A 192 1.37 6.48 -1.98
CA SER A 192 0.23 7.36 -2.21
C SER A 192 -0.73 7.38 -1.01
N VAL A 193 -0.91 6.25 -0.33
CA VAL A 193 -1.76 6.17 0.87
C VAL A 193 -1.01 6.73 2.08
N HIS A 194 0.29 6.46 2.23
CA HIS A 194 1.13 7.00 3.30
C HIS A 194 1.10 8.53 3.30
N GLY A 195 1.43 9.16 2.16
CA GLY A 195 1.41 10.60 2.00
C GLY A 195 0.05 11.23 2.25
N THR A 196 -1.04 10.57 1.82
CA THR A 196 -2.41 11.06 2.08
C THR A 196 -2.77 10.98 3.56
N TYR A 197 -2.44 9.87 4.23
CA TYR A 197 -2.77 9.67 5.64
C TYR A 197 -1.97 10.60 6.56
N ILE A 198 -0.66 10.69 6.35
CA ILE A 198 0.23 11.56 7.13
C ILE A 198 -0.11 13.03 6.86
N GLY A 199 -0.40 13.39 5.60
CA GLY A 199 -0.88 14.70 5.22
C GLY A 199 -2.22 15.07 5.89
N TYR A 200 -3.17 14.14 5.97
CA TYR A 200 -4.41 14.33 6.72
C TYR A 200 -4.16 14.56 8.22
N LYS A 201 -3.29 13.76 8.86
CA LYS A 201 -2.93 13.95 10.27
C LYS A 201 -2.21 15.27 10.52
N PHE A 202 -1.40 15.73 9.56
CA PHE A 202 -0.83 17.08 9.57
C PHE A 202 -1.94 18.13 9.56
N GLN A 203 -2.89 18.05 8.62
CA GLN A 203 -3.98 19.04 8.51
C GLN A 203 -4.81 19.14 9.80
N ILE A 204 -5.09 18.02 10.49
CA ILE A 204 -5.77 18.05 11.79
C ILE A 204 -4.99 18.87 12.82
N GLY A 205 -3.69 18.62 12.94
CA GLY A 205 -2.83 19.35 13.88
C GLY A 205 -2.65 20.82 13.48
N PHE A 206 -2.44 21.08 12.20
CA PHE A 206 -2.29 22.41 11.63
C PHE A 206 -3.53 23.29 11.88
N ASN A 207 -4.73 22.74 11.70
CA ASN A 207 -5.99 23.45 11.91
C ASN A 207 -6.29 23.75 13.40
N GLN A 208 -5.53 23.18 14.34
CA GLN A 208 -5.63 23.48 15.77
C GLN A 208 -4.75 24.67 16.18
N LEU A 209 -3.83 25.10 15.31
CA LEU A 209 -2.97 26.25 15.54
C LEU A 209 -3.71 27.56 15.30
N ASP A 210 -3.25 28.64 15.93
CA ASP A 210 -3.72 29.98 15.63
C ASP A 210 -3.15 30.50 14.29
N LYS A 211 -3.71 31.61 13.77
CA LYS A 211 -3.31 32.13 12.45
C LYS A 211 -1.83 32.50 12.35
N PRO A 212 -1.20 33.16 13.35
CA PRO A 212 0.23 33.44 13.32
C PRO A 212 1.08 32.17 13.22
N GLU A 213 0.75 31.14 14.00
CA GLU A 213 1.51 29.90 14.02
C GLU A 213 1.29 29.08 12.75
N GLN A 214 0.07 29.07 12.21
CA GLN A 214 -0.20 28.51 10.88
C GLN A 214 0.67 29.17 9.80
N GLN A 215 0.82 30.50 9.84
CA GLN A 215 1.67 31.20 8.88
C GLN A 215 3.15 30.84 9.07
N ARG A 216 3.63 30.77 10.33
CA ARG A 216 5.01 30.35 10.65
C ARG A 216 5.34 28.97 10.08
N ILE A 217 4.43 28.01 10.25
CA ILE A 217 4.60 26.64 9.72
C ILE A 217 4.56 26.64 8.20
N LYS A 218 3.66 27.43 7.57
CA LYS A 218 3.59 27.54 6.11
C LYS A 218 4.89 28.12 5.53
N ASP A 219 5.38 29.22 6.08
CA ASP A 219 6.61 29.86 5.61
C ASP A 219 7.79 28.87 5.69
N TRP A 220 7.95 28.21 6.84
CA TRP A 220 8.97 27.18 7.02
C TRP A 220 8.83 26.01 6.04
N MET A 221 7.60 25.54 5.81
CA MET A 221 7.31 24.42 4.90
C MET A 221 7.70 24.75 3.46
N TYR A 222 7.39 25.96 2.97
CA TYR A 222 7.79 26.36 1.62
C TYR A 222 9.31 26.55 1.51
N ASP A 223 9.95 27.16 2.50
CA ASP A 223 11.41 27.30 2.54
C ASP A 223 12.10 25.93 2.52
N PHE A 224 11.58 24.98 3.29
CA PHE A 224 12.08 23.61 3.33
C PHE A 224 11.88 22.88 2.01
N LEU A 225 10.71 23.03 1.37
CA LEU A 225 10.44 22.48 0.04
C LEU A 225 11.41 23.04 -1.00
N TYR A 226 11.67 24.35 -1.00
CA TYR A 226 12.63 24.97 -1.91
C TYR A 226 14.04 24.43 -1.70
N ALA A 227 14.50 24.32 -0.45
CA ALA A 227 15.82 23.77 -0.14
C ALA A 227 15.97 22.31 -0.61
N LEU A 228 14.94 21.49 -0.42
CA LEU A 228 14.91 20.12 -0.94
C LEU A 228 14.89 20.08 -2.47
N TYR A 229 14.09 20.94 -3.11
CA TYR A 229 14.00 21.03 -4.57
C TYR A 229 15.33 21.43 -5.21
N GLU A 230 16.04 22.43 -4.66
CA GLU A 230 17.35 22.83 -5.17
C GLU A 230 18.38 21.70 -5.10
N ASN A 231 18.37 20.91 -4.03
CA ASN A 231 19.19 19.72 -3.92
C ASN A 231 18.76 18.64 -4.94
N GLU A 232 17.45 18.43 -5.08
CA GLU A 232 16.89 17.44 -6.00
C GLU A 232 17.20 17.75 -7.46
N VAL A 233 17.25 19.03 -7.83
CA VAL A 233 17.66 19.47 -9.17
C VAL A 233 19.09 18.99 -9.46
N LYS A 234 20.02 19.17 -8.51
CA LYS A 234 21.42 18.74 -8.68
C LYS A 234 21.54 17.22 -8.72
N TYR A 235 20.83 16.51 -7.85
CA TYR A 235 20.77 15.05 -7.86
C TYR A 235 20.20 14.51 -9.19
N THR A 236 19.18 15.20 -9.74
CA THR A 236 18.58 14.84 -11.03
C THR A 236 19.58 15.03 -12.17
N HIS A 237 20.33 16.14 -12.19
CA HIS A 237 21.39 16.35 -13.18
C HIS A 237 22.47 15.26 -13.11
N LEU A 238 22.93 14.94 -11.89
CA LEU A 238 23.91 13.87 -11.66
C LEU A 238 23.45 12.54 -12.26
N LEU A 239 22.19 12.17 -12.05
CA LEU A 239 21.66 10.89 -12.52
C LEU A 239 21.35 10.90 -14.02
N TYR A 240 20.67 11.93 -14.51
CA TYR A 240 19.91 11.84 -15.76
C TYR A 240 20.50 12.59 -16.95
N ASP A 241 21.57 13.37 -16.77
CA ASP A 241 22.20 14.11 -17.88
C ASP A 241 22.78 13.15 -18.93
N GLN A 242 23.33 12.01 -18.51
CA GLN A 242 23.90 10.99 -19.40
C GLN A 242 22.86 10.30 -20.31
N VAL A 243 21.61 10.18 -19.86
CA VAL A 243 20.50 9.62 -20.66
C VAL A 243 19.59 10.70 -21.28
N GLY A 244 19.90 11.98 -21.03
CA GLY A 244 19.15 13.12 -21.59
C GLY A 244 17.72 13.27 -21.04
N TRP A 245 17.44 12.77 -19.83
CA TRP A 245 16.08 12.78 -19.25
C TRP A 245 15.84 13.91 -18.24
N THR A 246 16.87 14.66 -17.86
CA THR A 246 16.83 15.65 -16.78
C THR A 246 15.64 16.59 -16.87
N GLY A 247 15.38 17.21 -18.01
CA GLY A 247 14.24 18.12 -18.17
C GLY A 247 12.88 17.46 -17.89
N LYS A 248 12.69 16.21 -18.32
CA LYS A 248 11.45 15.45 -18.09
C LYS A 248 11.29 15.07 -16.62
N VAL A 249 12.39 14.66 -15.98
CA VAL A 249 12.40 14.29 -14.56
C VAL A 249 12.11 15.53 -13.70
N LEU A 250 12.70 16.68 -14.00
CA LEU A 250 12.44 17.93 -13.27
C LEU A 250 10.97 18.38 -13.36
N THR A 251 10.33 18.22 -14.53
CA THR A 251 8.89 18.45 -14.68
C THR A 251 8.07 17.49 -13.82
N PHE A 252 8.45 16.22 -13.80
CA PHE A 252 7.80 15.21 -12.97
C PHE A 252 7.96 15.49 -11.47
N ILE A 253 9.13 15.92 -11.04
CA ILE A 253 9.44 16.33 -9.66
C ILE A 253 8.56 17.52 -9.24
N ARG A 254 8.45 18.57 -10.07
CA ARG A 254 7.60 19.74 -9.77
C ARG A 254 6.11 19.38 -9.70
N TYR A 255 5.65 18.50 -10.58
CA TYR A 255 4.28 17.97 -10.52
C TYR A 255 4.00 17.23 -9.20
N ASN A 256 4.95 16.41 -8.72
CA ASN A 256 4.77 15.66 -7.48
C ASN A 256 4.98 16.53 -6.22
N ALA A 257 5.81 17.59 -6.28
CA ALA A 257 5.87 18.60 -5.23
C ALA A 257 4.50 19.25 -4.98
N ASN A 258 3.75 19.54 -6.05
CA ASN A 258 2.38 20.02 -5.95
C ASN A 258 1.45 18.98 -5.29
N LYS A 259 1.62 17.68 -5.60
CA LYS A 259 0.85 16.61 -4.94
C LYS A 259 1.15 16.51 -3.45
N ALA A 260 2.42 16.65 -3.05
CA ALA A 260 2.82 16.66 -1.65
C ALA A 260 2.20 17.85 -0.89
N LEU A 261 2.20 19.04 -1.49
CA LEU A 261 1.52 20.23 -0.96
C LEU A 261 0.00 20.02 -0.84
N MET A 262 -0.64 19.41 -1.84
CA MET A 262 -2.06 19.07 -1.79
C MET A 262 -2.38 18.09 -0.64
N ASN A 263 -1.54 17.08 -0.39
CA ASN A 263 -1.70 16.17 0.74
C ASN A 263 -1.63 16.90 2.09
N LEU A 264 -0.83 17.97 2.17
CA LEU A 264 -0.73 18.86 3.34
C LEU A 264 -1.83 19.95 3.39
N GLY A 265 -2.78 19.94 2.45
CA GLY A 265 -3.88 20.90 2.38
C GLY A 265 -3.45 22.30 1.93
N GLN A 266 -2.41 22.38 1.11
CA GLN A 266 -1.81 23.63 0.63
C GLN A 266 -1.98 23.80 -0.88
N ASP A 267 -1.86 25.04 -1.33
CA ASP A 267 -1.94 25.38 -2.75
C ASP A 267 -0.68 24.91 -3.49
N PRO A 268 -0.80 24.55 -4.78
CA PRO A 268 0.34 24.17 -5.60
C PRO A 268 1.30 25.35 -5.78
N LEU A 269 2.60 25.06 -5.80
CA LEU A 269 3.67 26.04 -5.96
C LEU A 269 4.11 26.19 -7.41
N PHE A 270 4.23 25.08 -8.13
CA PHE A 270 4.74 25.04 -9.49
C PHE A 270 3.60 25.07 -10.51
N PRO A 271 3.80 25.66 -11.71
CA PRO A 271 2.78 25.69 -12.75
C PRO A 271 2.59 24.34 -13.46
N ASP A 272 3.54 23.41 -13.34
CA ASP A 272 3.52 22.12 -14.03
C ASP A 272 2.32 21.26 -13.61
N THR A 273 1.60 20.77 -14.62
CA THR A 273 0.42 19.93 -14.48
C THR A 273 0.67 18.53 -15.06
N ALA A 274 -0.31 17.63 -14.92
CA ALA A 274 -0.27 16.31 -15.54
C ALA A 274 -0.14 16.34 -17.08
N LYS A 275 -0.47 17.46 -17.74
CA LYS A 275 -0.32 17.63 -19.20
C LYS A 275 1.14 17.89 -19.61
N ASP A 276 1.95 18.39 -18.70
CA ASP A 276 3.34 18.77 -18.92
C ASP A 276 4.28 17.58 -18.68
N VAL A 277 3.88 16.63 -17.83
CA VAL A 277 4.60 15.38 -17.59
C VAL A 277 4.55 14.49 -18.83
N ASP A 278 5.63 13.74 -19.07
CA ASP A 278 5.69 12.78 -20.17
C ASP A 278 4.50 11.80 -20.11
N PRO A 279 3.69 11.70 -21.19
CA PRO A 279 2.48 10.89 -21.18
C PRO A 279 2.78 9.39 -20.98
N ILE A 280 3.96 8.93 -21.38
CA ILE A 280 4.39 7.54 -21.19
C ILE A 280 4.52 7.24 -19.69
N VAL A 281 5.13 8.15 -18.94
CA VAL A 281 5.28 8.04 -17.48
C VAL A 281 3.91 8.18 -16.79
N MET A 282 3.08 9.14 -17.21
CA MET A 282 1.72 9.30 -16.66
C MET A 282 0.84 8.06 -16.85
N ASN A 283 0.95 7.39 -18.00
CA ASN A 283 0.24 6.14 -18.24
C ASN A 283 0.71 5.01 -17.31
N GLY A 284 2.00 4.98 -16.96
CA GLY A 284 2.56 4.03 -16.00
C GLY A 284 1.97 4.17 -14.59
N ILE A 285 1.66 5.41 -14.18
CA ILE A 285 1.04 5.76 -12.88
C ILE A 285 -0.44 5.35 -12.84
N SER A 286 -1.13 5.36 -13.98
CA SER A 286 -2.55 5.03 -14.06
C SER A 286 -2.78 3.54 -13.80
N THR A 287 -3.11 3.20 -12.55
CA THR A 287 -3.41 1.84 -12.09
C THR A 287 -4.79 1.34 -12.51
N THR A 288 -5.65 2.19 -13.08
CA THR A 288 -7.00 1.85 -13.53
C THR A 288 -7.05 1.06 -14.85
N THR A 289 -5.98 1.10 -15.65
CA THR A 289 -5.91 0.49 -16.99
C THR A 289 -4.97 -0.73 -17.08
N ALA A 290 -4.69 -1.39 -15.95
CA ALA A 290 -4.10 -2.72 -16.00
C ALA A 290 -5.20 -3.72 -16.39
N ASN A 291 -5.36 -3.98 -17.69
CA ASN A 291 -6.10 -5.15 -18.15
C ASN A 291 -5.44 -6.38 -17.51
N HIS A 292 -6.16 -7.02 -16.58
CA HIS A 292 -5.77 -8.30 -16.03
C HIS A 292 -5.57 -9.31 -17.17
N ASP A 293 -4.33 -9.67 -17.44
CA ASP A 293 -4.05 -10.87 -18.22
C ASP A 293 -4.60 -12.06 -17.43
N PHE A 294 -5.46 -12.86 -18.05
CA PHE A 294 -6.09 -14.03 -17.45
C PHE A 294 -5.05 -15.06 -16.95
N PHE A 295 -3.80 -14.94 -17.42
CA PHE A 295 -2.65 -15.73 -16.97
C PHE A 295 -1.74 -15.04 -15.93
N SER A 296 -2.04 -13.79 -15.52
CA SER A 296 -1.36 -13.14 -14.41
C SER A 296 -1.83 -13.76 -13.08
N GLN A 297 -0.97 -14.58 -12.46
CA GLN A 297 -1.25 -15.21 -11.16
C GLN A 297 -1.24 -14.23 -9.97
N VAL A 298 -1.12 -12.92 -10.21
CA VAL A 298 -1.24 -11.89 -9.18
C VAL A 298 -2.34 -10.92 -9.57
N GLY A 299 -3.58 -11.37 -9.41
CA GLY A 299 -4.72 -10.47 -9.41
C GLY A 299 -4.65 -9.55 -8.19
N ASN A 300 -4.59 -8.23 -8.41
CA ASN A 300 -4.75 -7.15 -7.40
C ASN A 300 -6.15 -7.11 -6.75
N GLY A 301 -6.80 -8.26 -6.60
CA GLY A 301 -8.05 -8.44 -5.89
C GLY A 301 -8.25 -9.91 -5.60
N TYR A 302 -8.35 -10.25 -4.31
CA TYR A 302 -8.98 -11.50 -3.91
C TYR A 302 -10.44 -11.43 -4.37
N ARG A 303 -10.75 -11.95 -5.57
CA ARG A 303 -12.11 -12.42 -5.81
C ARG A 303 -12.28 -13.65 -4.93
N LEU A 304 -12.88 -13.47 -3.75
CA LEU A 304 -13.62 -14.57 -3.13
C LEU A 304 -14.62 -15.02 -4.19
N GLY A 305 -14.30 -16.12 -4.88
CA GLY A 305 -15.28 -16.78 -5.74
C GLY A 305 -16.52 -16.95 -4.88
N GLN A 306 -17.67 -16.48 -5.35
CA GLN A 306 -18.92 -16.79 -4.69
C GLN A 306 -19.06 -18.30 -4.75
N VAL A 307 -18.73 -18.97 -3.65
CA VAL A 307 -18.91 -20.40 -3.51
C VAL A 307 -20.39 -20.57 -3.17
N GLU A 308 -21.20 -20.84 -4.18
CA GLU A 308 -22.53 -21.35 -3.96
C GLU A 308 -22.47 -22.85 -3.72
N ALA A 309 -23.24 -23.34 -2.75
CA ALA A 309 -23.42 -24.77 -2.58
C ALA A 309 -24.16 -25.30 -3.81
N MET A 310 -23.62 -26.36 -4.43
CA MET A 310 -24.29 -27.01 -5.57
C MET A 310 -25.70 -27.43 -5.17
N ASN A 311 -26.67 -27.02 -5.97
CA ASN A 311 -28.05 -27.47 -5.87
C ASN A 311 -28.24 -28.73 -6.71
N ASN A 312 -29.21 -29.59 -6.35
CA ASN A 312 -29.49 -30.80 -7.11
C ASN A 312 -29.83 -30.53 -8.59
N SER A 313 -30.38 -29.35 -8.90
CA SER A 313 -30.69 -28.88 -10.25
C SER A 313 -29.46 -28.66 -11.12
N ASP A 314 -28.30 -28.44 -10.53
CA ASP A 314 -27.05 -28.18 -11.25
C ASP A 314 -26.52 -29.46 -11.91
N TYR A 315 -27.03 -30.62 -11.48
CA TYR A 315 -26.79 -31.93 -12.09
C TYR A 315 -27.77 -32.27 -13.23
N ASP A 316 -28.80 -31.44 -13.46
CA ASP A 316 -29.82 -31.68 -14.49
C ASP A 316 -29.51 -30.97 -15.82
N ILE A 317 -28.30 -30.42 -15.97
CA ILE A 317 -27.82 -29.85 -17.24
C ILE A 317 -27.73 -30.97 -18.28
N GLY A 318 -28.60 -30.93 -19.29
CA GLY A 318 -28.64 -31.90 -20.39
C GLY A 318 -29.73 -32.98 -20.29
N ARG A 319 -30.63 -32.93 -19.30
CA ARG A 319 -31.82 -33.81 -19.30
C ARG A 319 -32.99 -33.15 -20.07
N PRO A 320 -33.64 -33.86 -21.01
CA PRO A 320 -34.79 -33.31 -21.72
C PRO A 320 -35.95 -33.08 -20.74
N LYS A 321 -36.51 -31.86 -20.75
CA LYS A 321 -37.71 -31.53 -19.98
C LYS A 321 -38.85 -32.44 -20.43
N LYS A 322 -39.35 -33.29 -19.52
CA LYS A 322 -40.55 -34.09 -19.77
C LYS A 322 -41.75 -33.16 -19.86
N ASP A 323 -42.39 -33.14 -21.03
CA ASP A 323 -43.70 -32.54 -21.26
C ASP A 323 -44.72 -33.10 -20.26
N LEU A 324 -45.31 -32.20 -19.46
CA LEU A 324 -46.43 -32.51 -18.58
C LEU A 324 -47.71 -32.64 -19.39
N GLY A 325 -47.93 -33.84 -19.94
CA GLY A 325 -49.22 -34.30 -20.44
C GLY A 325 -50.16 -34.70 -19.30
N LYS A 326 -51.27 -33.95 -19.19
CA LYS A 326 -52.49 -34.16 -18.40
C LYS A 326 -52.77 -35.60 -17.92
N PHE A 327 -53.05 -35.76 -16.62
CA PHE A 327 -54.12 -36.62 -16.11
C PHE A 327 -54.75 -36.02 -14.84
N PHE A 328 -56.09 -36.04 -14.79
CA PHE A 328 -56.98 -35.49 -13.77
C PHE A 328 -57.14 -36.44 -12.54
N TYR A 329 -57.12 -35.85 -11.32
CA TYR A 329 -57.92 -36.01 -10.06
C TYR A 329 -58.70 -37.32 -9.69
N PRO A 330 -59.18 -37.58 -8.41
CA PRO A 330 -59.13 -36.79 -7.15
C PRO A 330 -58.94 -37.57 -5.78
N ASN A 331 -58.72 -36.79 -4.71
CA ASN A 331 -59.18 -36.90 -3.30
C ASN A 331 -58.68 -37.91 -2.24
N ASP A 332 -58.58 -37.33 -1.03
CA ASP A 332 -58.85 -37.81 0.34
C ASP A 332 -57.73 -38.36 1.26
N LYS A 333 -57.47 -37.55 2.32
CA LYS A 333 -57.35 -37.87 3.76
C LYS A 333 -56.20 -38.75 4.29
N ASN A 334 -55.42 -38.11 5.17
CA ASN A 334 -55.02 -38.53 6.53
C ASN A 334 -54.43 -39.94 6.75
N THR A 335 -53.15 -40.00 7.16
CA THR A 335 -52.51 -40.94 8.11
C THR A 335 -50.99 -40.73 7.97
N GLY A 336 -50.24 -40.39 9.00
CA GLY A 336 -49.85 -41.27 10.10
C GLY A 336 -48.31 -41.39 10.07
N ASN A 337 -47.69 -41.20 11.24
CA ASN A 337 -46.29 -41.42 11.58
C ASN A 337 -45.44 -42.27 10.61
N ASP A 338 -44.21 -41.83 10.34
CA ASP A 338 -43.07 -42.75 10.42
C ASP A 338 -41.77 -42.05 10.84
N LEU A 339 -41.38 -42.37 12.07
CA LEU A 339 -40.03 -42.25 12.59
C LEU A 339 -39.15 -43.30 11.90
N LYS A 340 -38.09 -42.87 11.20
CA LYS A 340 -36.90 -43.70 11.02
C LYS A 340 -35.65 -42.93 11.47
N VAL A 341 -35.16 -43.33 12.63
CA VAL A 341 -33.83 -43.03 13.16
C VAL A 341 -32.91 -44.20 12.83
N SER A 342 -31.71 -43.91 12.33
CA SER A 342 -30.48 -44.68 12.57
C SER A 342 -29.30 -43.77 12.19
N LYS A 343 -28.60 -43.13 13.13
CA LYS A 343 -27.53 -43.63 14.03
C LYS A 343 -26.31 -44.23 13.32
N LYS A 344 -25.29 -43.37 13.15
CA LYS A 344 -23.86 -43.56 13.47
C LYS A 344 -23.29 -42.13 13.57
N ASP A 345 -23.21 -41.53 14.76
CA ASP A 345 -22.08 -41.62 15.73
C ASP A 345 -20.76 -41.11 15.12
N LEU A 346 -19.94 -40.25 15.73
CA LEU A 346 -19.93 -39.50 16.99
C LEU A 346 -18.52 -38.85 17.04
N PHE A 347 -18.39 -37.52 17.14
CA PHE A 347 -17.28 -36.78 17.78
C PHE A 347 -17.76 -35.32 17.95
N LYS A 348 -18.49 -34.99 19.03
CA LYS A 348 -18.10 -34.63 20.42
C LYS A 348 -17.69 -33.14 20.60
N ASP A 349 -18.65 -32.33 21.03
CA ASP A 349 -18.42 -31.14 21.88
C ASP A 349 -19.17 -31.32 23.22
N PRO A 350 -18.46 -31.48 24.36
CA PRO A 350 -19.05 -31.69 25.69
C PRO A 350 -19.85 -30.52 26.27
N GLN A 351 -19.70 -29.28 25.79
CA GLN A 351 -20.41 -28.12 26.36
C GLN A 351 -21.86 -28.03 25.87
N LYS A 352 -22.11 -28.27 24.58
CA LYS A 352 -23.48 -28.26 24.00
C LYS A 352 -24.40 -29.34 24.56
N THR A 353 -23.82 -30.42 25.10
CA THR A 353 -24.59 -31.55 25.66
C THR A 353 -25.17 -31.25 27.04
N ARG A 354 -24.56 -30.33 27.81
CA ARG A 354 -25.06 -29.91 29.14
C ARG A 354 -26.20 -28.88 29.03
N GLU A 355 -26.13 -27.97 28.07
CA GLU A 355 -27.17 -26.97 27.82
C GLU A 355 -28.45 -27.60 27.26
N ALA A 356 -28.32 -28.56 26.34
CA ALA A 356 -29.45 -29.31 25.81
C ALA A 356 -30.18 -30.17 26.87
N LYS A 357 -29.45 -30.66 27.89
CA LYS A 357 -30.04 -31.39 29.03
C LYS A 357 -30.84 -30.47 29.95
N ARG A 358 -30.32 -29.28 30.26
CA ARG A 358 -31.03 -28.27 31.07
C ARG A 358 -32.30 -27.75 30.38
N ALA A 359 -32.22 -27.45 29.09
CA ALA A 359 -33.38 -27.00 28.31
C ALA A 359 -34.52 -28.04 28.26
N LYS A 360 -34.18 -29.34 28.15
CA LYS A 360 -35.18 -30.42 28.16
C LYS A 360 -35.83 -30.66 29.52
N GLU A 361 -35.12 -30.48 30.63
CA GLU A 361 -35.71 -30.60 31.98
C GLU A 361 -36.63 -29.42 32.31
N GLN A 362 -36.30 -28.22 31.84
CA GLN A 362 -37.12 -27.02 32.07
C GLN A 362 -38.42 -27.04 31.23
N ALA A 363 -38.36 -27.53 29.99
CA ALA A 363 -39.54 -27.74 29.16
C ALA A 363 -40.49 -28.84 29.70
N LYS A 364 -39.95 -29.89 30.35
CA LYS A 364 -40.77 -30.94 30.99
C LYS A 364 -41.47 -30.50 32.28
N LYS A 365 -40.94 -29.50 33.00
CA LYS A 365 -41.61 -28.94 34.19
C LYS A 365 -42.76 -28.01 33.82
N ASN A 366 -42.63 -27.25 32.73
CA ASN A 366 -43.66 -26.28 32.33
C ASN A 366 -44.89 -26.92 31.65
N HIS A 367 -44.81 -28.17 31.19
CA HIS A 367 -45.94 -28.88 30.58
C HIS A 367 -46.78 -29.74 31.55
N LYS A 368 -46.49 -29.69 32.87
CA LYS A 368 -47.24 -30.43 33.90
C LYS A 368 -48.10 -29.57 34.83
N ASN A 369 -48.13 -28.25 34.65
CA ASN A 369 -48.86 -27.31 35.53
C ASN A 369 -49.77 -26.32 34.77
N ASN A 370 -50.23 -26.63 33.56
CA ASN A 370 -51.36 -25.95 32.90
C ASN A 370 -52.12 -26.92 32.01
#